data_AF-A0A948UF04-F1
#
_entry.id   AF-A0A948UF04-F1
#
_cell.length_a   1.000
_cell.length_b   1.000
_cell.length_c   1.000
_cell.angle_alpha   90.00
_cell.angle_beta   90.00
_cell.angle_gamma   90.00
#
_symmetry.space_group_name_H-M   'P 1'
#
loop_
_entity.id
_entity.type
_entity.pdbx_description
1 polymer ?
#
loop_
_entity_poly.entity_id
_entity_poly.type
_entity_poly.pdbx_seq_one_letter_code
_entity_poly.pdbx_strand_id
1 'polypeptide(L)'
;MTRHRLLELGAGPANEPCAQLGRTPDFERVNRHELRAFQAAVIAVNGPPPEPLKFAAIANAHDFGTYWTLWIVSPMAVLPQGARRWLDGLDVPSSWISAGFPPPVTYAGSGLPCVRPFAEVIAGAFQITRPRDDGSFFPPANAVLHRNLEATYGPMLAARGAGVTPAMPTGG
;
A
#
# COMPACT_ATOMS: atom_id res chain seq x y z
N MET A 1 11.55 21.12 -7.96
CA MET A 1 10.13 21.28 -8.37
C MET A 1 9.26 21.10 -7.13
N THR A 2 8.40 22.07 -6.82
CA THR A 2 7.48 22.00 -5.68
C THR A 2 6.39 20.98 -5.99
N ARG A 3 6.13 20.05 -5.06
CA ARG A 3 4.99 19.11 -5.14
C ARG A 3 3.86 19.65 -4.25
N HIS A 4 2.68 19.80 -4.81
CA HIS A 4 1.45 20.14 -4.09
C HIS A 4 0.93 18.90 -3.37
N ARG A 5 0.70 19.03 -2.06
CA ARG A 5 0.04 18.01 -1.25
C ARG A 5 -1.47 18.12 -1.47
N LEU A 6 -2.10 17.06 -1.96
CA LEU A 6 -3.50 17.10 -2.38
C LEU A 6 -4.42 16.39 -1.38
N LEU A 7 -4.01 15.20 -0.93
CA LEU A 7 -4.78 14.38 -0.02
C LEU A 7 -3.86 13.54 0.86
N GLU A 8 -4.09 13.57 2.17
CA GLU A 8 -3.47 12.67 3.13
C GLU A 8 -4.31 11.39 3.25
N LEU A 9 -3.68 10.23 3.12
CA LEU A 9 -4.32 8.92 3.25
C LEU A 9 -4.10 8.28 4.63
N GLY A 10 -3.12 8.78 5.40
CA GLY A 10 -2.76 8.25 6.72
C GLY A 10 -1.55 7.30 6.69
N ALA A 11 -1.27 6.68 7.83
CA ALA A 11 -0.11 5.78 8.03
C ALA A 11 -0.42 4.29 7.73
N GLY A 12 -1.70 3.96 7.51
CA GLY A 12 -2.23 2.61 7.32
C GLY A 12 -3.76 2.64 7.25
N PRO A 13 -4.43 1.49 7.07
CA PRO A 13 -5.88 1.41 7.07
C PRO A 13 -6.48 1.88 8.41
N ALA A 14 -7.55 2.66 8.37
CA ALA A 14 -8.08 3.36 9.54
C ALA A 14 -8.61 2.43 10.66
N ASN A 15 -9.04 1.21 10.33
CA ASN A 15 -9.58 0.25 11.29
C ASN A 15 -8.56 -0.81 11.73
N GLU A 16 -7.28 -0.65 11.38
CA GLU A 16 -6.23 -1.61 11.69
C GLU A 16 -5.25 -1.05 12.71
N PRO A 17 -4.64 -1.89 13.57
CA PRO A 17 -3.49 -1.45 14.32
C PRO A 17 -2.36 -1.09 13.35
N CYS A 18 -1.69 0.01 13.62
CA CYS A 18 -0.48 0.43 12.92
C CYS A 18 0.65 0.68 13.92
N ALA A 19 1.84 0.98 13.40
CA ALA A 19 3.01 1.37 14.15
C ALA A 19 2.76 2.75 14.79
N GLN A 20 2.07 2.70 15.91
CA GLN A 20 1.87 3.83 16.79
C GLN A 20 3.10 3.98 17.69
N LEU A 21 3.45 5.24 18.00
CA LEU A 21 4.47 5.58 18.99
C LEU A 21 4.21 4.79 20.29
N GLY A 22 5.21 4.04 20.75
CA GLY A 22 5.12 3.22 21.96
C GLY A 22 4.65 1.77 21.78
N ARG A 23 4.13 1.37 20.60
CA ARG A 23 3.81 -0.05 20.32
C ARG A 23 5.03 -0.92 20.02
N THR A 24 6.13 -0.30 19.62
CA THR A 24 7.39 -0.98 19.35
C THR A 24 8.55 0.01 19.51
N PRO A 25 9.72 -0.43 20.01
CA PRO A 25 10.92 0.42 20.07
C PRO A 25 11.46 0.79 18.69
N ASP A 26 11.06 0.07 17.63
CA ASP A 26 11.52 0.24 16.25
C ASP A 26 10.40 0.80 15.35
N PHE A 27 9.62 1.72 15.91
CA PHE A 27 8.41 2.24 15.28
C PHE A 27 8.66 2.88 13.92
N GLU A 28 9.80 3.55 13.71
CA GLU A 28 10.15 4.15 12.41
C GLU A 28 10.26 3.08 11.31
N ARG A 29 11.04 2.03 11.53
CA ARG A 29 11.22 0.98 10.51
C ARG A 29 9.91 0.25 10.25
N VAL A 30 9.16 -0.05 11.30
CA VAL A 30 7.87 -0.75 11.19
C VAL A 30 6.84 0.12 10.47
N ASN A 31 6.74 1.41 10.82
CA ASN A 31 5.84 2.35 10.14
C ASN A 31 6.16 2.47 8.65
N ARG A 32 7.43 2.59 8.26
CA ARG A 32 7.81 2.67 6.84
C ARG A 32 7.46 1.40 6.08
N HIS A 33 7.58 0.24 6.73
CA HIS A 33 7.19 -1.04 6.15
C HIS A 33 5.69 -1.16 5.96
N GLU A 34 4.90 -0.78 6.96
CA GLU A 34 3.44 -0.72 6.87
C GLU A 34 2.98 0.29 5.82
N LEU A 35 3.61 1.46 5.75
CA LEU A 35 3.26 2.50 4.78
C LEU A 35 3.43 2.00 3.34
N ARG A 36 4.49 1.22 3.11
CA ARG A 36 4.74 0.59 1.80
C ARG A 36 3.69 -0.47 1.48
N ALA A 37 3.27 -1.27 2.46
CA ALA A 37 2.17 -2.22 2.30
C ALA A 37 0.82 -1.50 2.07
N PHE A 38 0.60 -0.38 2.76
CA PHE A 38 -0.61 0.43 2.61
C PHE A 38 -0.69 1.07 1.23
N GLN A 39 0.42 1.58 0.71
CA GLN A 39 0.49 2.04 -0.69
C GLN A 39 0.10 0.92 -1.67
N ALA A 40 0.59 -0.31 -1.46
CA ALA A 40 0.23 -1.45 -2.30
C ALA A 40 -1.26 -1.81 -2.18
N ALA A 41 -1.84 -1.72 -0.99
CA ALA A 41 -3.27 -1.93 -0.76
C ALA A 41 -4.14 -0.87 -1.47
N VAL A 42 -3.75 0.41 -1.41
CA VAL A 42 -4.42 1.50 -2.15
C VAL A 42 -4.35 1.24 -3.66
N ILE A 43 -3.21 0.78 -4.17
CA ILE A 43 -3.04 0.41 -5.58
C ILE A 43 -3.92 -0.78 -5.96
N ALA A 44 -4.03 -1.80 -5.11
CA ALA A 44 -4.88 -2.95 -5.40
C ALA A 44 -6.34 -2.50 -5.60
N VAL A 45 -6.85 -1.61 -4.75
CA VAL A 45 -8.21 -1.09 -4.86
C VAL A 45 -8.40 -0.18 -6.07
N ASN A 46 -7.46 0.75 -6.33
CA ASN A 46 -7.70 1.88 -7.25
C ASN A 46 -6.88 1.86 -8.55
N GLY A 47 -5.95 0.92 -8.67
CA GLY A 47 -4.84 1.00 -9.63
C GLY A 47 -3.77 2.03 -9.20
N PRO A 48 -2.66 2.13 -9.95
CA PRO A 48 -1.66 3.16 -9.71
C PRO A 48 -2.22 4.57 -9.99
N PRO A 49 -1.74 5.61 -9.29
CA PRO A 49 -2.15 6.98 -9.57
C PRO A 49 -1.75 7.36 -11.00
N PRO A 50 -2.67 7.91 -11.81
CA PRO A 50 -2.36 8.37 -13.16
C PRO A 50 -1.54 9.67 -13.10
N GLU A 51 -0.76 9.94 -14.15
CA GLU A 51 -0.03 11.23 -14.25
C GLU A 51 -1.00 12.42 -14.16
N PRO A 52 -0.65 13.51 -13.44
CA PRO A 52 0.63 13.76 -12.76
C PRO A 52 0.63 13.35 -11.26
N LEU A 53 -0.35 12.57 -10.82
CA LEU A 53 -0.50 12.19 -9.42
C LEU A 53 0.56 11.15 -9.03
N LYS A 54 1.11 11.32 -7.83
CA LYS A 54 2.13 10.43 -7.25
C LYS A 54 1.82 10.14 -5.80
N PHE A 55 2.29 8.99 -5.33
CA PHE A 55 2.40 8.76 -3.90
C PHE A 55 3.63 9.48 -3.34
N ALA A 56 3.51 9.99 -2.11
CA ALA A 56 4.64 10.47 -1.33
C ALA A 56 4.51 10.03 0.13
N ALA A 57 5.61 9.59 0.71
CA ALA A 57 5.74 9.41 2.16
C ALA A 57 6.19 10.74 2.77
N ILE A 58 5.41 11.29 3.70
CA ILE A 58 5.70 12.56 4.35
C ILE A 58 6.00 12.30 5.82
N ALA A 59 7.17 12.77 6.25
CA ALA A 59 7.63 12.65 7.64
C ALA A 59 6.87 13.61 8.54
N ASN A 60 6.45 13.10 9.69
CA ASN A 60 5.81 13.83 10.77
C ASN A 60 6.66 13.64 12.04
N ALA A 61 7.35 14.70 12.45
CA ALA A 61 8.15 14.69 13.67
C ALA A 61 7.23 14.79 14.90
N HIS A 62 7.53 13.99 15.91
CA HIS A 62 6.87 13.99 17.20
C HIS A 62 7.92 13.82 18.30
N ASP A 63 7.55 14.12 19.55
CA ASP A 63 8.44 14.05 20.72
C ASP A 63 9.07 12.67 20.95
N PHE A 64 8.45 11.61 20.42
CA PHE A 64 8.90 10.21 20.56
C PHE A 64 9.53 9.66 19.27
N GLY A 65 9.78 10.54 18.29
CA GLY A 65 10.44 10.25 17.02
C GLY A 65 9.58 10.57 15.79
N THR A 66 9.97 10.09 14.62
CA THR A 66 9.32 10.42 13.33
C THR A 66 8.50 9.28 12.77
N TYR A 67 7.25 9.54 12.40
CA TYR A 67 6.42 8.60 11.64
C TYR A 67 6.10 9.19 10.27
N TRP A 68 5.67 8.37 9.33
CA TRP A 68 5.33 8.78 7.97
C TRP A 68 3.86 8.51 7.69
N THR A 69 3.25 9.43 6.92
CA THR A 69 1.93 9.25 6.32
C THR A 69 2.03 9.25 4.80
N LEU A 70 1.09 8.56 4.16
CA LEU A 70 1.01 8.41 2.72
C LEU A 70 0.15 9.53 2.17
N TRP A 71 0.63 10.19 1.12
CA TRP A 71 -0.04 11.30 0.49
C TRP A 71 -0.18 11.07 -1.01
N ILE A 72 -1.26 11.62 -1.57
CA ILE A 72 -1.34 11.93 -2.99
C ILE A 72 -0.79 13.33 -3.22
N VAL A 73 0.19 13.45 -4.12
CA VAL A 73 0.84 14.70 -4.48
C VAL A 73 0.86 14.90 -5.99
N SER A 74 1.05 16.15 -6.42
CA SER A 74 1.18 16.52 -7.83
C SER A 74 2.18 17.66 -8.01
N PRO A 75 3.02 17.68 -9.05
CA PRO A 75 3.80 18.87 -9.42
C PRO A 75 2.93 19.99 -10.02
N MET A 76 1.67 19.70 -10.37
CA MET A 76 0.73 20.66 -10.94
C MET A 76 -0.33 21.09 -9.93
N ALA A 77 -0.59 22.40 -9.85
CA ALA A 77 -1.67 22.95 -9.03
C ALA A 77 -3.08 22.67 -9.61
N VAL A 78 -3.20 22.61 -10.94
CA VAL A 78 -4.45 22.28 -11.65
C VAL A 78 -4.29 20.93 -12.33
N LEU A 79 -5.17 19.99 -12.00
CA LEU A 79 -5.11 18.61 -12.48
C LEU A 79 -5.84 18.44 -13.82
N PRO A 80 -5.31 17.62 -14.74
CA PRO A 80 -6.07 17.12 -15.88
C PRO A 80 -7.35 16.38 -15.43
N GLN A 81 -8.38 16.38 -16.27
CA GLN A 81 -9.68 15.78 -15.93
C GLN A 81 -9.57 14.31 -15.48
N GLY A 82 -8.72 13.51 -16.13
CA GLY A 82 -8.52 12.10 -15.76
C GLY A 82 -7.93 11.93 -14.37
N ALA A 83 -6.88 12.69 -14.04
CA ALA A 83 -6.27 12.71 -12.72
C ALA A 83 -7.26 13.20 -11.65
N ARG A 84 -8.05 14.22 -11.98
CA ARG A 84 -9.08 14.74 -11.06
C ARG A 84 -10.16 13.69 -10.77
N ARG A 85 -10.67 13.02 -11.80
CA ARG A 85 -11.66 11.93 -11.64
C ARG A 85 -11.12 10.76 -10.82
N TRP A 86 -9.86 10.38 -11.02
CA TRP A 86 -9.23 9.34 -10.22
C TRP A 86 -9.13 9.75 -8.74
N LEU A 87 -8.71 10.99 -8.47
CA LEU A 87 -8.61 11.52 -7.11
C LEU A 87 -9.98 11.61 -6.42
N ASP A 88 -11.01 12.08 -7.13
CA ASP A 88 -12.37 12.20 -6.60
C ASP A 88 -13.04 10.83 -6.36
N GLY A 89 -12.61 9.79 -7.09
CA GLY A 89 -13.10 8.41 -6.96
C GLY A 89 -12.22 7.49 -6.12
N LEU A 90 -11.20 8.04 -5.45
CA LEU A 90 -10.24 7.25 -4.67
C LEU A 90 -10.93 6.57 -3.48
N ASP A 91 -10.87 5.25 -3.42
CA ASP A 91 -11.35 4.44 -2.30
C ASP A 91 -10.17 4.00 -1.42
N VAL A 92 -10.09 4.55 -0.20
CA VAL A 92 -9.02 4.22 0.74
C VAL A 92 -9.44 3.02 1.58
N PRO A 93 -8.73 1.88 1.50
CA PRO A 93 -9.14 0.69 2.22
C PRO A 93 -9.08 0.93 3.73
N SER A 94 -10.18 0.61 4.41
CA SER A 94 -10.31 0.76 5.87
C SER A 94 -9.67 -0.39 6.65
N SER A 95 -9.42 -1.54 6.00
CA SER A 95 -8.74 -2.70 6.58
C SER A 95 -7.77 -3.35 5.59
N TRP A 96 -6.87 -4.21 6.06
CA TRP A 96 -6.00 -4.97 5.15
C TRP A 96 -6.82 -5.95 4.31
N ILE A 97 -7.77 -6.64 4.95
CA ILE A 97 -8.57 -7.68 4.29
C ILE A 97 -9.50 -7.10 3.23
N SER A 98 -10.02 -5.87 3.40
CA SER A 98 -10.85 -5.22 2.37
C SER A 98 -10.09 -4.91 1.08
N ALA A 99 -8.76 -4.76 1.16
CA ALA A 99 -7.89 -4.65 -0.02
C ALA A 99 -7.35 -6.00 -0.50
N GLY A 100 -7.74 -7.11 0.13
CA GLY A 100 -7.23 -8.45 -0.16
C GLY A 100 -5.82 -8.70 0.39
N PHE A 101 -5.39 -7.98 1.42
CA PHE A 101 -4.05 -8.10 1.99
C PHE A 101 -4.09 -8.82 3.34
N PRO A 102 -3.07 -9.62 3.66
CA PRO A 102 -2.77 -9.95 5.04
C PRO A 102 -2.14 -8.73 5.74
N PRO A 103 -2.24 -8.63 7.08
CA PRO A 103 -1.55 -7.58 7.81
C PRO A 103 -0.02 -7.71 7.61
N PRO A 104 0.68 -6.62 7.25
CA PRO A 104 2.14 -6.62 7.07
C PRO A 104 2.89 -6.73 8.39
N VAL A 105 2.23 -6.35 9.49
CA VAL A 105 2.75 -6.41 10.85
C VAL A 105 1.64 -6.94 11.74
N THR A 106 1.98 -7.85 12.64
CA THR A 106 1.03 -8.33 13.67
C THR A 106 1.58 -7.96 15.04
N TYR A 107 0.79 -7.20 15.80
CA TYR A 107 1.14 -6.76 17.14
C TYR A 107 0.63 -7.77 18.17
N ALA A 108 1.51 -8.63 18.67
CA ALA A 108 1.17 -9.62 19.70
C ALA A 108 1.36 -9.02 21.10
N GLY A 109 0.34 -8.32 21.63
CA GLY A 109 0.35 -7.82 23.01
C GLY A 109 1.63 -7.07 23.40
N SER A 110 2.21 -7.38 24.56
CA SER A 110 3.44 -6.77 25.08
C SER A 110 4.75 -7.26 24.43
N GLY A 111 4.67 -8.02 23.34
CA GLY A 111 5.83 -8.57 22.62
C GLY A 111 6.32 -7.69 21.47
N LEU A 112 7.47 -8.05 20.90
CA LEU A 112 7.96 -7.45 19.66
C LEU A 112 7.00 -7.74 18.50
N PRO A 113 6.76 -6.78 17.59
CA PRO A 113 5.87 -6.99 16.46
C PRO A 113 6.43 -8.05 15.51
N CYS A 114 5.55 -8.93 15.01
CA CYS A 114 5.90 -9.86 13.94
C CYS A 114 5.78 -9.12 12.60
N VAL A 115 6.91 -8.88 11.94
CA VAL A 115 6.97 -8.16 10.66
C VAL A 115 7.07 -9.16 9.52
N ARG A 116 6.04 -9.20 8.66
CA ARG A 116 6.04 -10.01 7.44
C ARG A 116 6.85 -9.32 6.34
N PRO A 117 7.81 -9.98 5.69
CA PRO A 117 8.54 -9.41 4.56
C PRO A 117 7.59 -8.89 3.46
N PHE A 118 7.93 -7.77 2.82
CA PHE A 118 7.03 -7.14 1.85
C PHE A 118 6.68 -8.08 0.68
N ALA A 119 7.65 -8.87 0.21
CA ALA A 119 7.40 -9.87 -0.84
C ALA A 119 6.38 -10.94 -0.41
N GLU A 120 6.31 -11.30 0.87
CA GLU A 120 5.30 -12.22 1.41
C GLU A 120 3.96 -11.54 1.65
N VAL A 121 3.94 -10.25 1.97
CA VAL A 121 2.71 -9.45 1.99
C VAL A 121 2.05 -9.46 0.61
N ILE A 122 2.83 -9.15 -0.44
CA ILE A 122 2.33 -9.15 -1.82
C ILE A 122 1.96 -10.57 -2.27
N ALA A 123 2.80 -11.58 -2.02
CA ALA A 123 2.44 -12.96 -2.36
C ALA A 123 1.15 -13.39 -1.65
N GLY A 124 0.97 -13.03 -0.38
CA GLY A 124 -0.28 -13.25 0.35
C GLY A 124 -1.47 -12.55 -0.29
N ALA A 125 -1.31 -11.31 -0.78
CA ALA A 125 -2.37 -10.60 -1.47
C ALA A 125 -2.80 -11.27 -2.79
N PHE A 126 -1.83 -11.78 -3.57
CA PHE A 126 -2.15 -12.60 -4.74
C PHE A 126 -2.87 -13.90 -4.37
N GLN A 127 -2.48 -14.55 -3.27
CA GLN A 127 -3.16 -15.77 -2.81
C GLN A 127 -4.59 -15.51 -2.34
N ILE A 128 -4.86 -14.39 -1.67
CA ILE A 128 -6.21 -14.00 -1.22
C ILE A 128 -7.09 -13.62 -2.40
N THR A 129 -6.55 -12.91 -3.39
CA THR A 129 -7.31 -12.35 -4.51
C THR A 129 -7.39 -13.26 -5.73
N ARG A 130 -6.72 -14.42 -5.73
CA ARG A 130 -6.64 -15.31 -6.90
C ARG A 130 -8.03 -15.76 -7.40
N PRO A 131 -8.20 -15.97 -8.71
CA PRO A 131 -9.36 -16.67 -9.21
C PRO A 131 -9.36 -18.12 -8.72
N ARG A 132 -10.54 -18.74 -8.74
CA ARG A 132 -10.70 -20.19 -8.62
C ARG A 132 -10.20 -20.89 -9.88
N ASP A 133 -10.16 -22.22 -9.83
CA ASP A 133 -9.73 -23.07 -10.95
C ASP A 133 -10.58 -22.87 -12.21
N ASP A 134 -11.84 -22.45 -12.07
CA ASP A 134 -12.75 -22.12 -13.17
C ASP A 134 -12.59 -20.68 -13.69
N GLY A 135 -11.64 -19.90 -13.17
CA GLY A 135 -11.41 -18.50 -13.51
C GLY A 135 -12.33 -17.51 -12.78
N SER A 136 -13.31 -17.97 -12.01
CA SER A 136 -14.22 -17.09 -11.27
C SER A 136 -13.55 -16.48 -10.03
N PHE A 137 -13.92 -15.25 -9.69
CA PHE A 137 -13.45 -14.58 -8.46
C PHE A 137 -14.50 -14.64 -7.37
N PHE A 138 -14.05 -14.84 -6.13
CA PHE A 138 -14.90 -14.71 -4.95
C PHE A 138 -14.15 -14.07 -3.77
N PRO A 139 -14.68 -12.97 -3.20
CA PRO A 139 -15.80 -12.19 -3.74
C PRO A 139 -15.50 -11.63 -5.15
N PRO A 140 -16.53 -11.29 -5.96
CA PRO A 140 -16.31 -10.75 -7.31
C PRO A 140 -15.38 -9.51 -7.35
N ALA A 141 -15.36 -8.73 -6.27
CA ALA A 141 -14.46 -7.59 -6.10
C ALA A 141 -12.96 -7.97 -6.20
N ASN A 142 -12.60 -9.22 -5.89
CA ASN A 142 -11.21 -9.69 -6.02
C ASN A 142 -10.71 -9.62 -7.47
N ALA A 143 -11.59 -9.64 -8.48
CA ALA A 143 -11.18 -9.47 -9.87
C ALA A 143 -10.48 -8.12 -10.12
N VAL A 144 -10.97 -7.05 -9.49
CA VAL A 144 -10.37 -5.71 -9.59
C VAL A 144 -9.03 -5.68 -8.87
N LEU A 145 -9.00 -6.19 -7.64
CA LEU A 145 -7.79 -6.24 -6.81
C LEU A 145 -6.67 -7.02 -7.52
N HIS A 146 -6.98 -8.23 -7.99
CA HIS A 146 -6.04 -9.12 -8.63
C HIS A 146 -5.45 -8.51 -9.90
N ARG A 147 -6.30 -7.93 -10.76
CA ARG A 147 -5.85 -7.26 -11.99
C ARG A 147 -4.90 -6.10 -11.70
N ASN A 148 -5.22 -5.25 -10.73
CA ASN A 148 -4.39 -4.10 -10.39
C ASN A 148 -3.06 -4.53 -9.74
N LEU A 149 -3.09 -5.58 -8.91
CA LEU A 149 -1.91 -6.22 -8.33
C LEU A 149 -1.02 -6.82 -9.42
N GLU A 150 -1.58 -7.55 -10.37
CA GLU A 150 -0.84 -8.16 -11.48
C GLU A 150 -0.16 -7.10 -12.34
N ALA A 151 -0.89 -6.05 -12.73
CA ALA A 151 -0.34 -4.95 -13.53
C ALA A 151 0.83 -4.23 -12.84
N THR A 152 0.82 -4.13 -11.51
CA THR A 152 1.84 -3.38 -10.75
C THR A 152 2.97 -4.25 -10.22
N TYR A 153 2.65 -5.45 -9.72
CA TYR A 153 3.55 -6.32 -8.95
C TYR A 153 3.76 -7.70 -9.56
N GLY A 154 3.09 -8.04 -10.67
CA GLY A 154 3.30 -9.30 -11.39
C GLY A 154 4.78 -9.58 -11.73
N PRO A 155 5.53 -8.62 -12.29
CA PRO A 155 6.96 -8.80 -12.57
C PRO A 155 7.80 -9.12 -11.33
N MET A 156 7.44 -8.54 -10.17
CA MET A 156 8.13 -8.79 -8.90
C MET A 156 7.96 -10.25 -8.44
N LEU A 157 6.76 -10.82 -8.59
CA LEU A 157 6.52 -12.23 -8.24
C LEU A 157 7.17 -13.19 -9.23
N ALA A 158 7.13 -12.89 -10.53
CA ALA A 158 7.79 -13.69 -11.55
C ALA A 158 9.30 -13.82 -11.29
N ALA A 159 9.97 -12.71 -10.96
CA ALA A 159 11.38 -12.71 -10.61
C ALA A 159 11.68 -13.54 -9.34
N ARG A 160 10.81 -13.47 -8.32
CA ARG A 160 10.94 -14.30 -7.11
C ARG A 160 10.82 -15.80 -7.41
N GLY A 161 9.88 -16.19 -8.29
CA GLY A 161 9.74 -17.58 -8.74
C GLY A 161 10.93 -18.09 -9.54
N ALA A 162 11.64 -17.19 -10.22
CA ALA A 162 12.86 -17.47 -10.98
C ALA A 162 14.15 -17.43 -10.14
N GLY A 163 14.08 -17.16 -8.82
CA GLY A 163 15.26 -17.02 -7.96
C GLY A 163 16.06 -15.72 -8.18
N VAL A 164 15.45 -14.71 -8.81
CA VAL A 164 16.06 -13.41 -9.10
C VAL A 164 15.52 -12.37 -8.11
N THR A 165 16.39 -11.60 -7.46
CA THR A 165 15.98 -10.48 -6.62
C THR A 165 15.32 -9.41 -7.49
N PRO A 166 14.01 -9.13 -7.36
CA PRO A 166 13.36 -8.17 -8.23
C PRO A 166 13.82 -6.76 -7.86
N ALA A 167 14.16 -5.95 -8.87
CA ALA A 167 14.25 -4.51 -8.69
C ALA A 167 12.86 -3.98 -8.32
N MET A 168 12.79 -3.23 -7.22
CA MET A 168 11.55 -2.60 -6.79
C MET A 168 11.05 -1.63 -7.86
N PRO A 169 9.75 -1.63 -8.22
CA PRO A 169 9.21 -0.58 -9.06
C PRO A 169 9.40 0.75 -8.32
N THR A 170 10.27 1.59 -8.84
CA THR A 170 10.45 2.96 -8.38
C THR A 170 9.21 3.72 -8.80
N GLY A 171 8.38 4.09 -7.83
CA GLY A 171 7.40 5.15 -8.03
C GLY A 171 8.15 6.44 -8.36
N GLY A 172 8.36 6.69 -9.66
CA GLY A 172 8.68 8.03 -10.16
C GLY A 172 7.45 8.90 -10.03
#